data_AF-A0A522U7A0-F1
#
_entry.id   AF-A0A522U7A0-F1
#
_cell.length_a   1.000
_cell.length_b   1.000
_cell.length_c   1.000
_cell.angle_alpha   90.00
_cell.angle_beta   90.00
_cell.angle_gamma   90.00
#
_symmetry.space_group_name_H-M   'P 1'
#
loop_
_entity.id
_entity.type
_entity.pdbx_description
1 polymer ?
#
loop_
_entity_poly.entity_id
_entity_poly.type
_entity_poly.pdbx_seq_one_letter_code
_entity_poly.pdbx_strand_id
1 'polypeptide(L)'
;MYEKNKKLETMRHSCAHVVAAAVQELYPKAKFGVGPVVENGFYYDIDFSEPIGEADLEKIEIKARQLIEKDLLFEKNELDIDDAVKFFKKEKQDYKVELLKDLKKKGTTRVTKDEADVIGEKPKKGIVSLYKTGKFVDLCRGPHVQSAKEIGAFKLTKLAGAYWRGSEKNKMLQRIYGACFASQKELDEYLAMLAEAEKRDHRKIGQEQGLFFIDDMVGKGLAMWLPNGTVIRNEIEKLAIEMENIHGYTRVVTPHLAKEELYIKSGHLPYYKDSMYPAMKMDDGTYYLKAMNCPHHHLIYKHNQRSYRELPLRMAEYGTVYRNELSGTLAGLLRVRCLAMNDAHIYCRKDQIKAEFMDVLQLNIKYFEIFGLKNYWFRLSKWSPERLDKYINEPKNWEFCESVIREVLQEAFVDFVEVDDEAAFYGPKVDVQFKSIVGREETMSTIQLDFAAKKRFELSYTDESGKENNEVFVIHRAPLSTHERFTAFLIEHYGGVWPLWLSPVQVLLASVSEKHVGGARAIEGEMKDAGIRVETDEANETLGNKIRKAAERKIPYVVVVGDKEIGGEPWMIRARGQKDQIKMSKQNFISRLKTEISGRK
;
A
#
# COMPACT_ATOMS: atom_id res chain seq x y z
N MET A 1 3.73 -19.80 19.99
CA MET A 1 3.93 -18.55 19.21
C MET A 1 3.61 -17.30 20.05
N TYR A 2 2.47 -17.27 20.73
CA TYR A 2 2.03 -16.15 21.60
C TYR A 2 3.02 -15.75 22.71
N GLU A 3 3.54 -16.69 23.49
CA GLU A 3 4.51 -16.38 24.57
C GLU A 3 5.86 -15.86 24.06
N LYS A 4 6.33 -16.38 22.92
CA LYS A 4 7.57 -15.93 22.27
C LYS A 4 7.46 -14.49 21.78
N ASN A 5 6.30 -14.12 21.20
CA ASN A 5 6.01 -12.74 20.79
C ASN A 5 5.96 -11.80 21.99
N LYS A 6 5.30 -12.20 23.08
CA LYS A 6 5.20 -11.39 24.31
C LYS A 6 6.58 -11.11 24.94
N LYS A 7 7.49 -12.10 24.95
CA LYS A 7 8.87 -11.91 25.43
C LYS A 7 9.66 -10.93 24.57
N LEU A 8 9.51 -11.03 23.25
CA LEU A 8 10.19 -10.14 22.30
C LEU A 8 9.67 -8.69 22.39
N GLU A 9 8.36 -8.51 22.52
CA GLU A 9 7.75 -7.20 22.76
C GLU A 9 8.24 -6.57 24.07
N THR A 10 8.30 -7.35 25.16
CA THR A 10 8.82 -6.91 26.45
C THR A 10 10.28 -6.45 26.35
N MET A 11 11.10 -7.19 25.60
CA MET A 11 12.50 -6.85 25.34
C MET A 11 12.63 -5.55 24.52
N ARG A 12 11.85 -5.40 23.44
CA ARG A 12 11.82 -4.19 22.61
C ARG A 12 11.37 -2.97 23.40
N HIS A 13 10.38 -3.13 24.26
CA HIS A 13 9.90 -2.07 25.13
C HIS A 13 10.96 -1.61 26.12
N SER A 14 11.69 -2.58 26.69
CA SER A 14 12.82 -2.32 27.57
C SER A 14 13.98 -1.64 26.85
N CYS A 15 14.24 -2.02 25.59
CA CYS A 15 15.21 -1.34 24.74
C CYS A 15 14.83 0.13 24.50
N ALA A 16 13.54 0.43 24.26
CA ALA A 16 13.05 1.80 24.12
C ALA A 16 13.36 2.66 25.38
N HIS A 17 13.19 2.09 26.57
CA HIS A 17 13.49 2.76 27.83
C HIS A 17 15.00 2.99 28.03
N VAL A 18 15.85 2.03 27.67
CA VAL A 18 17.31 2.21 27.72
C VAL A 18 17.75 3.31 26.75
N VAL A 19 17.17 3.35 25.55
CA VAL A 19 17.46 4.42 24.58
C VAL A 19 17.00 5.78 25.12
N ALA A 20 15.82 5.86 25.73
CA ALA A 20 15.35 7.08 26.37
C ALA A 20 16.25 7.50 27.55
N ALA A 21 16.74 6.56 28.34
CA ALA A 21 17.71 6.82 29.41
C ALA A 21 19.05 7.34 28.86
N ALA A 22 19.54 6.77 27.75
CA ALA A 22 20.72 7.26 27.05
C ALA A 22 20.53 8.69 26.53
N VAL A 23 19.37 8.99 25.95
CA VAL A 23 19.00 10.34 25.53
C VAL A 23 18.96 11.29 26.72
N GLN A 24 18.36 10.90 27.85
CA GLN A 24 18.29 11.75 29.05
C GLN A 24 19.67 12.08 29.62
N GLU A 25 20.65 11.18 29.52
CA GLU A 25 22.04 11.44 29.93
C GLU A 25 22.79 12.36 28.95
N LEU A 26 22.59 12.21 27.65
CA LEU A 26 23.25 13.02 26.62
C LEU A 26 22.60 14.40 26.44
N TYR A 27 21.29 14.46 26.59
CA TYR A 27 20.45 15.64 26.38
C TYR A 27 19.56 15.89 27.61
N PRO A 28 20.10 16.44 28.71
CA PRO A 28 19.36 16.56 29.98
C PRO A 28 18.07 17.38 29.92
N LYS A 29 17.93 18.25 28.91
CA LYS A 29 16.75 19.10 28.69
C LYS A 29 15.66 18.44 27.83
N ALA A 30 15.88 17.23 27.33
CA ALA A 30 14.92 16.52 26.50
C ALA A 30 13.63 16.21 27.27
N LYS A 31 12.48 16.39 26.62
CA LYS A 31 11.18 16.02 27.19
C LYS A 31 10.60 14.83 26.44
N PHE A 32 10.15 13.82 27.18
CA PHE A 32 9.77 12.52 26.64
C PHE A 32 8.26 12.44 26.43
N GLY A 33 7.85 12.09 25.22
CA GLY A 33 6.46 11.86 24.81
C GLY A 33 6.04 10.41 25.02
N VAL A 34 5.84 9.68 23.92
CA VAL A 34 5.41 8.27 23.93
C VAL A 34 6.46 7.38 23.26
N GLY A 35 6.61 6.15 23.77
CA GLY A 35 7.59 5.19 23.25
C GLY A 35 7.07 3.76 23.14
N PRO A 36 6.13 3.46 22.22
CA PRO A 36 5.56 2.13 22.09
C PRO A 36 6.47 1.19 21.28
N VAL A 37 6.21 -0.10 21.46
CA VAL A 37 6.76 -1.17 20.61
C VAL A 37 6.06 -1.16 19.26
N VAL A 38 6.79 -1.51 18.21
CA VAL A 38 6.27 -1.81 16.88
C VAL A 38 6.71 -3.21 16.46
N GLU A 39 6.12 -3.75 15.39
CA GLU A 39 6.30 -5.13 14.93
C GLU A 39 7.77 -5.60 14.86
N ASN A 40 8.71 -4.73 14.50
CA ASN A 40 10.13 -5.06 14.35
C ASN A 40 11.06 -4.29 15.30
N GLY A 41 10.51 -3.57 16.29
CA GLY A 41 11.31 -2.70 17.14
C GLY A 41 10.49 -1.77 18.02
N PHE A 42 10.87 -0.50 18.07
CA PHE A 42 10.19 0.54 18.84
C PHE A 42 10.40 1.91 18.20
N TYR A 43 9.66 2.90 18.67
CA TYR A 43 10.05 4.29 18.48
C TYR A 43 9.90 5.07 19.79
N TYR A 44 10.50 6.25 19.86
CA TYR A 44 10.31 7.17 20.98
C TYR A 44 10.17 8.61 20.47
N ASP A 45 9.08 9.29 20.84
CA ASP A 45 8.83 10.70 20.54
C ASP A 45 9.45 11.59 21.61
N ILE A 46 10.35 12.48 21.21
CA ILE A 46 11.15 13.31 22.12
C ILE A 46 11.16 14.76 21.65
N ASP A 47 10.92 15.68 22.57
CA ASP A 47 11.10 17.12 22.38
C ASP A 47 12.52 17.50 22.80
N PHE A 48 13.36 17.76 21.82
CA PHE A 48 14.70 18.28 22.06
C PHE A 48 14.67 19.82 22.09
N SER A 49 15.41 20.42 23.02
CA SER A 49 15.60 21.88 23.02
C SER A 49 16.33 22.36 21.76
N GLU A 50 17.22 21.53 21.24
CA GLU A 50 17.93 21.71 19.97
C GLU A 50 17.72 20.44 19.14
N PRO A 51 17.21 20.53 17.90
CA PRO A 51 16.97 19.35 17.09
C PRO A 51 18.25 18.55 16.86
N ILE A 52 18.17 17.23 17.02
CA ILE A 52 19.29 16.32 16.72
C ILE A 52 19.28 15.89 15.25
N GLY A 53 20.43 15.47 14.73
CA GLY A 53 20.59 14.93 13.38
C GLY A 53 20.84 13.41 13.37
N GLU A 54 20.95 12.81 12.17
CA GLU A 54 21.23 11.37 12.04
C GLU A 54 22.58 10.96 12.66
N ALA A 55 23.57 11.85 12.64
CA ALA A 55 24.88 11.63 13.26
C ALA A 55 24.79 11.47 14.80
N ASP A 56 23.72 11.96 15.44
CA ASP A 56 23.52 11.80 16.88
C ASP A 56 22.94 10.44 17.25
N LEU A 57 22.33 9.72 16.29
CA LEU A 57 21.83 8.36 16.54
C LEU A 57 22.97 7.42 16.93
N GLU A 58 24.13 7.53 16.30
CA GLU A 58 25.29 6.71 16.65
C GLU A 58 25.77 6.97 18.09
N LYS A 59 25.78 8.25 18.52
CA LYS A 59 26.14 8.63 19.89
C LYS A 59 25.16 8.07 20.92
N ILE A 60 23.86 8.15 20.63
CA ILE A 60 22.80 7.61 21.48
C ILE A 60 22.91 6.09 21.56
N GLU A 61 23.18 5.42 20.43
CA GLU A 61 23.34 3.97 20.37
C GLU A 61 24.54 3.49 21.22
N ILE A 62 25.71 4.12 21.07
CA ILE A 62 26.90 3.82 21.87
C ILE A 62 26.57 3.99 23.37
N LYS A 63 25.89 5.08 23.72
CA LYS A 63 25.52 5.35 25.11
C LYS A 63 24.52 4.32 25.65
N ALA A 64 23.53 3.92 24.86
CA ALA A 64 22.56 2.89 25.22
C ALA A 64 23.24 1.52 25.43
N ARG A 65 24.21 1.15 24.59
CA ARG A 65 25.03 -0.06 24.78
C ARG A 65 25.81 -0.03 26.10
N GLN A 66 26.42 1.11 26.44
CA GLN A 66 27.09 1.29 27.74
C GLN A 66 26.12 1.13 28.92
N LEU A 67 24.86 1.57 28.80
CA LEU A 67 23.85 1.39 29.84
C LEU A 67 23.41 -0.07 29.97
N ILE A 68 23.36 -0.82 28.86
CA ILE A 68 23.08 -2.27 28.87
C ILE A 68 24.21 -3.04 29.57
N GLU A 69 25.47 -2.71 29.28
CA GLU A 69 26.63 -3.34 29.93
C GLU A 69 26.66 -3.14 31.44
N LYS A 70 26.11 -2.00 31.92
CA LYS A 70 25.94 -1.71 33.35
C LYS A 70 24.86 -2.53 34.04
N ASP A 71 24.11 -3.35 33.29
CA ASP A 71 23.13 -4.28 33.84
C ASP A 71 22.03 -3.59 34.69
N LEU A 72 21.52 -2.47 34.18
CA LEU A 72 20.49 -1.70 34.89
C LEU A 72 19.23 -2.54 35.09
N LEU A 73 18.66 -2.45 36.30
CA LEU A 73 17.37 -3.04 36.63
C LEU A 73 16.22 -2.11 36.23
N PHE A 74 15.07 -2.69 35.90
CA PHE A 74 13.83 -1.96 35.64
C PHE A 74 12.95 -1.97 36.89
N GLU A 75 13.08 -0.93 37.72
CA GLU A 75 12.36 -0.82 38.99
C GLU A 75 10.96 -0.25 38.78
N LYS A 76 9.92 -1.06 39.02
CA LYS A 76 8.52 -0.61 39.00
C LYS A 76 8.18 0.05 40.32
N ASN A 77 7.71 1.29 40.27
CA ASN A 77 7.13 2.03 41.39
C ASN A 77 5.68 2.39 41.07
N GLU A 78 4.80 2.34 42.06
CA GLU A 78 3.40 2.74 41.90
C GLU A 78 3.16 4.01 42.71
N LEU A 79 2.57 5.03 42.07
CA LEU A 79 2.22 6.30 42.71
C LEU A 79 0.76 6.65 42.42
N ASP A 80 0.15 7.43 43.30
CA ASP A 80 -1.09 8.12 42.99
C ASP A 80 -0.88 9.09 41.81
N ILE A 81 -1.89 9.26 40.97
CA ILE A 81 -1.83 10.14 39.80
C ILE A 81 -1.41 11.56 40.18
N ASP A 82 -1.90 12.10 41.31
CA ASP A 82 -1.58 13.47 41.72
C ASP A 82 -0.12 13.61 42.15
N ASP A 83 0.46 12.59 42.76
CA ASP A 83 1.87 12.57 43.15
C ASP A 83 2.79 12.33 41.94
N ALA A 84 2.37 11.49 40.99
CA ALA A 84 3.06 11.35 39.71
C ALA A 84 3.06 12.67 38.91
N VAL A 85 1.95 13.44 38.95
CA VAL A 85 1.87 14.77 38.33
C VAL A 85 2.85 15.75 38.98
N LYS A 86 2.95 15.76 40.32
CA LYS A 86 3.93 16.60 41.03
C LYS A 86 5.37 16.20 40.67
N PHE A 87 5.65 14.90 40.62
CA PHE A 87 6.95 14.36 40.25
C PHE A 87 7.39 14.84 38.85
N PHE A 88 6.59 14.59 37.81
CA PHE A 88 6.98 14.99 36.45
C PHE A 88 6.98 16.50 36.22
N LYS A 89 6.21 17.29 36.98
CA LYS A 89 6.35 18.74 36.98
C LYS A 89 7.71 19.19 37.53
N LYS A 90 8.20 18.55 38.59
CA LYS A 90 9.52 18.83 39.16
C LYS A 90 10.64 18.49 38.16
N GLU A 91 10.48 17.37 37.45
CA GLU A 91 11.40 16.92 36.38
C GLU A 91 11.21 17.66 35.04
N LYS A 92 10.29 18.64 34.96
CA LYS A 92 9.98 19.44 33.76
C LYS A 92 9.55 18.60 32.53
N GLN A 93 8.89 17.47 32.77
CA GLN A 93 8.38 16.55 31.75
C GLN A 93 6.90 16.84 31.41
N ASP A 94 6.67 17.94 30.68
CA ASP A 94 5.33 18.48 30.41
C ASP A 94 4.39 17.47 29.71
N TYR A 95 4.91 16.69 28.75
CA TYR A 95 4.15 15.68 28.02
C TYR A 95 3.64 14.55 28.94
N LYS A 96 4.45 14.10 29.89
CA LYS A 96 4.05 13.09 30.88
C LYS A 96 2.98 13.65 31.83
N VAL A 97 3.07 14.92 32.20
CA VAL A 97 2.04 15.61 33.00
C VAL A 97 0.71 15.67 32.24
N GLU A 98 0.73 15.93 30.93
CA GLU A 98 -0.49 15.91 30.10
C GLU A 98 -1.11 14.51 30.05
N LEU A 99 -0.30 13.47 29.81
CA LEU A 99 -0.76 12.07 29.80
C LEU A 99 -1.42 11.67 31.13
N LEU A 100 -0.86 12.08 32.27
CA LEU A 100 -1.44 11.82 33.60
C LEU A 100 -2.76 12.55 33.83
N LYS A 101 -2.87 13.81 33.39
CA LYS A 101 -4.14 14.56 33.47
C LYS A 101 -5.23 13.91 32.62
N ASP A 102 -4.88 13.39 31.45
CA ASP A 102 -5.80 12.66 30.59
C ASP A 102 -6.21 11.32 31.23
N LEU A 103 -5.28 10.56 31.81
CA LEU A 103 -5.61 9.37 32.59
C LEU A 103 -6.59 9.68 33.72
N LYS A 104 -6.39 10.80 34.44
CA LYS A 104 -7.30 11.23 35.51
C LYS A 104 -8.71 11.56 35.01
N LYS A 105 -8.82 12.21 33.85
CA LYS A 105 -10.10 12.69 33.31
C LYS A 105 -10.85 11.64 32.49
N LYS A 106 -10.14 10.86 31.68
CA LYS A 106 -10.70 9.98 30.64
C LYS A 106 -10.50 8.49 30.96
N GLY A 107 -9.68 8.14 31.95
CA GLY A 107 -9.32 6.75 32.25
C GLY A 107 -8.40 6.09 31.21
N THR A 108 -7.99 6.82 30.18
CA THR A 108 -7.13 6.34 29.09
C THR A 108 -6.22 7.46 28.59
N THR A 109 -5.00 7.11 28.17
CA THR A 109 -4.10 8.01 27.44
C THR A 109 -4.36 7.99 25.94
N ARG A 110 -5.26 7.12 25.45
CA ARG A 110 -5.46 6.90 24.02
C ARG A 110 -6.04 8.12 23.30
N VAL A 111 -5.59 8.32 22.06
CA VAL A 111 -6.10 9.37 21.17
C VAL A 111 -7.15 8.81 20.20
N THR A 112 -7.00 7.56 19.75
CA THR A 112 -7.94 6.86 18.86
C THR A 112 -8.32 5.48 19.43
N LYS A 113 -9.45 4.91 18.97
CA LYS A 113 -9.87 3.54 19.36
C LYS A 113 -8.94 2.46 18.79
N ASP A 114 -8.14 2.80 17.78
CA ASP A 114 -7.26 1.88 17.04
C ASP A 114 -5.82 1.80 17.60
N GLU A 115 -5.50 2.57 18.64
CA GLU A 115 -4.21 2.43 19.33
C GLU A 115 -4.17 1.10 20.09
N ALA A 116 -3.22 0.22 19.73
CA ALA A 116 -2.99 -1.07 20.40
C ALA A 116 -2.99 -0.92 21.92
N ASP A 117 -3.52 -1.92 22.65
CA ASP A 117 -3.40 -1.95 24.12
C ASP A 117 -1.92 -1.83 24.48
N VAL A 118 -1.58 -0.76 25.21
CA VAL A 118 -0.29 -0.69 25.88
C VAL A 118 -0.24 -1.94 26.74
N ILE A 119 0.78 -2.77 26.52
CA ILE A 119 1.00 -4.01 27.25
C ILE A 119 0.96 -3.68 28.75
N GLY A 120 0.47 -4.60 29.58
CA GLY A 120 0.38 -4.44 31.03
C GLY A 120 -1.03 -4.40 31.59
N GLU A 121 -1.14 -4.49 32.91
CA GLU A 121 -2.42 -4.53 33.62
C GLU A 121 -3.16 -3.19 33.52
N LYS A 122 -4.50 -3.23 33.42
CA LYS A 122 -5.32 -2.03 33.52
C LYS A 122 -5.05 -1.36 34.87
N PRO A 123 -4.77 -0.04 34.90
CA PRO A 123 -4.43 0.64 36.14
C PRO A 123 -5.55 0.49 37.17
N LYS A 124 -5.17 0.20 38.43
CA LYS A 124 -6.09 0.34 39.56
C LYS A 124 -6.54 1.81 39.63
N LYS A 125 -7.82 2.05 39.94
CA LYS A 125 -8.43 3.38 39.88
C LYS A 125 -7.62 4.38 40.74
N GLY A 126 -6.97 5.35 40.09
CA GLY A 126 -6.17 6.40 40.76
C GLY A 126 -4.66 6.12 40.87
N ILE A 127 -4.19 4.90 40.58
CA ILE A 127 -2.76 4.53 40.70
C ILE A 127 -2.14 4.33 39.31
N VAL A 128 -0.93 4.88 39.13
CA VAL A 128 -0.11 4.73 37.92
C VAL A 128 1.22 4.08 38.24
N SER A 129 1.78 3.37 37.25
CA SER A 129 3.11 2.78 37.33
C SER A 129 4.15 3.68 36.69
N LEU A 130 5.30 3.73 37.35
CA LEU A 130 6.51 4.39 36.90
C LEU A 130 7.63 3.36 36.83
N TYR A 131 8.38 3.35 35.74
CA TYR A 131 9.54 2.50 35.61
C TYR A 131 10.80 3.33 35.64
N LYS A 132 11.70 2.97 36.56
CA LYS A 132 13.00 3.59 36.68
C LYS A 132 14.06 2.70 36.03
N THR A 133 14.83 3.30 35.12
CA THR A 133 15.94 2.69 34.40
C THR A 133 17.19 3.54 34.65
N GLY A 134 17.97 3.18 35.66
CA GLY A 134 19.09 4.01 36.13
C GLY A 134 18.59 5.35 36.69
N LYS A 135 18.97 6.47 36.06
CA LYS A 135 18.52 7.83 36.43
C LYS A 135 17.22 8.24 35.76
N PHE A 136 16.81 7.53 34.71
CA PHE A 136 15.61 7.85 33.94
C PHE A 136 14.38 7.24 34.60
N VAL A 137 13.29 7.99 34.68
CA VAL A 137 12.00 7.53 35.22
C VAL A 137 10.92 7.83 34.18
N ASP A 138 10.16 6.81 33.81
CA ASP A 138 9.15 6.92 32.77
C ASP A 138 7.75 6.51 33.26
N LEU A 139 6.73 7.15 32.69
CA LEU A 139 5.33 6.77 32.85
C LEU A 139 5.02 5.62 31.90
N CYS A 140 4.95 4.41 32.46
CA CYS A 140 4.79 3.19 31.69
C CYS A 140 4.07 2.10 32.49
N ARG A 141 3.26 1.29 31.81
CA ARG A 141 2.54 0.14 32.40
C ARG A 141 3.34 -1.16 32.42
N GLY A 142 4.44 -1.23 31.68
CA GLY A 142 5.27 -2.43 31.51
C GLY A 142 4.61 -3.49 30.61
N PRO A 143 4.97 -4.77 30.74
CA PRO A 143 6.09 -5.27 31.51
C PRO A 143 7.44 -4.84 30.90
N HIS A 144 8.50 -4.97 31.69
CA HIS A 144 9.89 -4.86 31.26
C HIS A 144 10.62 -6.16 31.57
N VAL A 145 11.77 -6.37 30.92
CA VAL A 145 12.72 -7.42 31.31
C VAL A 145 13.28 -7.10 32.70
N GLN A 146 13.85 -8.08 33.41
CA GLN A 146 14.37 -7.83 34.76
C GLN A 146 15.67 -7.02 34.70
N SER A 147 16.52 -7.37 33.74
CA SER A 147 17.86 -6.79 33.57
C SER A 147 18.06 -6.25 32.14
N ALA A 148 18.77 -5.13 32.02
CA ALA A 148 19.14 -4.58 30.72
C ALA A 148 19.98 -5.56 29.86
N LYS A 149 20.67 -6.55 30.44
CA LYS A 149 21.39 -7.60 29.69
C LYS A 149 20.48 -8.58 28.96
N GLU A 150 19.20 -8.64 29.31
CA GLU A 150 18.22 -9.43 28.56
C GLU A 150 17.82 -8.76 27.24
N ILE A 151 18.23 -7.51 27.01
CA ILE A 151 18.07 -6.83 25.73
C ILE A 151 19.08 -7.44 24.75
N GLY A 152 18.56 -8.02 23.67
CA GLY A 152 19.36 -8.57 22.58
C GLY A 152 20.00 -7.49 21.69
N ALA A 153 20.25 -7.84 20.44
CA ALA A 153 20.85 -6.92 19.49
C ALA A 153 19.86 -5.82 19.08
N PHE A 154 20.30 -4.56 19.05
CA PHE A 154 19.50 -3.44 18.58
C PHE A 154 20.31 -2.49 17.69
N LYS A 155 19.60 -1.70 16.89
CA LYS A 155 20.16 -0.61 16.07
C LYS A 155 19.16 0.53 15.93
N LEU A 156 19.61 1.78 16.07
CA LEU A 156 18.78 2.94 15.73
C LEU A 156 18.75 3.12 14.21
N THR A 157 17.55 3.24 13.64
CA THR A 157 17.35 3.11 12.18
C THR A 157 17.09 4.44 11.49
N LYS A 158 16.20 5.28 12.02
CA LYS A 158 15.84 6.56 11.40
C LYS A 158 15.33 7.59 12.40
N LEU A 159 15.41 8.85 12.02
CA LEU A 159 14.81 9.99 12.70
C LEU A 159 13.64 10.51 11.87
N ALA A 160 12.49 10.78 12.50
CA ALA A 160 11.32 11.33 11.81
C ALA A 160 10.69 12.47 12.63
N GLY A 161 9.89 13.33 11.99
CA GLY A 161 9.03 14.28 12.69
C GLY A 161 7.69 13.64 13.07
N ALA A 162 7.22 13.89 14.28
CA ALA A 162 5.90 13.46 14.73
C ALA A 162 5.20 14.61 15.46
N TYR A 163 3.96 14.93 15.09
CA TYR A 163 3.18 15.91 15.81
C TYR A 163 2.59 15.30 17.07
N TRP A 164 2.70 16.01 18.21
CA TRP A 164 2.10 15.55 19.45
C TRP A 164 0.59 15.31 19.27
N ARG A 165 0.09 14.14 19.74
CA ARG A 165 -1.30 13.68 19.54
C ARG A 165 -1.75 13.57 18.07
N GLY A 166 -0.82 13.49 17.12
CA GLY A 166 -1.13 13.39 15.70
C GLY A 166 -1.78 14.64 15.09
N SER A 167 -1.73 15.79 15.77
CA SER A 167 -2.31 17.03 15.28
C SER A 167 -1.24 18.04 14.89
N GLU A 168 -1.24 18.47 13.63
CA GLU A 168 -0.35 19.51 13.08
C GLU A 168 -0.42 20.86 13.83
N LYS A 169 -1.45 21.08 14.63
CA LYS A 169 -1.60 22.27 15.49
C LYS A 169 -0.70 22.22 16.73
N ASN A 170 -0.19 21.04 17.08
CA ASN A 170 0.65 20.83 18.26
C ASN A 170 2.13 20.89 17.90
N LYS A 171 2.98 20.99 18.93
CA LYS A 171 4.44 21.00 18.75
C LYS A 171 4.92 19.73 18.04
N MET A 172 5.81 19.90 17.07
CA MET A 172 6.50 18.80 16.39
C MET A 172 7.61 18.26 17.29
N LEU A 173 7.60 16.93 17.48
CA LEU A 173 8.59 16.14 18.20
C LEU A 173 9.51 15.42 17.20
N GLN A 174 10.69 15.01 17.66
CA GLN A 174 11.56 14.11 16.91
C GLN A 174 11.35 12.67 17.39
N ARG A 175 10.95 11.81 16.46
CA ARG A 175 10.74 10.39 16.65
C ARG A 175 12.00 9.61 16.29
N ILE A 176 12.59 8.93 17.26
CA ILE A 176 13.71 8.01 17.04
C ILE A 176 13.15 6.61 16.86
N TYR A 177 13.43 5.96 15.72
CA TYR A 177 13.11 4.55 15.49
C TYR A 177 14.29 3.64 15.81
N GLY A 178 14.03 2.49 16.42
CA GLY A 178 15.02 1.46 16.68
C GLY A 178 14.50 0.07 16.37
N ALA A 179 15.35 -0.78 15.82
CA ALA A 179 15.10 -2.21 15.64
C ALA A 179 15.74 -2.98 16.79
N CYS A 180 15.06 -4.01 17.32
CA CYS A 180 15.59 -4.82 18.43
C CYS A 180 15.11 -6.27 18.32
N PHE A 181 16.06 -7.19 18.36
CA PHE A 181 15.90 -8.63 18.12
C PHE A 181 16.66 -9.45 19.16
N ALA A 182 16.32 -10.73 19.29
CA ALA A 182 16.90 -11.58 20.32
C ALA A 182 18.37 -11.92 20.02
N SER A 183 18.79 -11.86 18.75
CA SER A 183 20.16 -12.16 18.32
C SER A 183 20.68 -11.17 17.28
N GLN A 184 22.01 -11.06 17.18
CA GLN A 184 22.68 -10.25 16.16
C GLN A 184 22.33 -10.74 14.75
N LYS A 185 22.21 -12.06 14.55
CA LYS A 185 21.84 -12.66 13.27
C LYS A 185 20.48 -12.17 12.78
N GLU A 186 19.45 -12.19 13.65
CA GLU A 186 18.11 -11.70 13.30
C GLU A 186 18.12 -10.19 12.97
N LEU A 187 18.92 -9.40 13.71
CA LEU A 187 19.08 -7.98 13.42
C LEU A 187 19.75 -7.76 12.06
N ASP A 188 20.82 -8.50 11.75
CA ASP A 188 21.53 -8.38 10.47
C ASP A 188 20.65 -8.79 9.29
N GLU A 189 19.86 -9.86 9.43
CA GLU A 189 18.85 -10.28 8.45
C GLU A 189 17.80 -9.19 8.21
N TYR A 190 17.31 -8.56 9.28
CA TYR A 190 16.36 -7.45 9.19
C TYR A 190 16.97 -6.21 8.51
N LEU A 191 18.21 -5.85 8.86
CA LEU A 191 18.91 -4.72 8.24
C LEU A 191 19.21 -4.97 6.76
N ALA A 192 19.58 -6.20 6.39
CA ALA A 192 19.74 -6.60 5.00
C ALA A 192 18.42 -6.50 4.22
N MET A 193 17.30 -6.91 4.83
CA MET A 193 15.96 -6.76 4.25
C MET A 193 15.59 -5.28 4.04
N LEU A 194 15.88 -4.40 5.01
CA LEU A 194 15.65 -2.96 4.87
C LEU A 194 16.49 -2.34 3.75
N ALA A 195 17.76 -2.72 3.62
CA ALA A 195 18.63 -2.23 2.56
C ALA A 195 18.15 -2.70 1.16
N GLU A 196 17.66 -3.94 1.06
CA GLU A 196 17.03 -4.42 -0.17
C GLU A 196 15.70 -3.70 -0.46
N ALA A 197 14.94 -3.35 0.59
CA ALA A 197 13.72 -2.58 0.46
C ALA A 197 13.94 -1.19 -0.10
N GLU A 198 14.96 -0.50 0.38
CA GLU A 198 15.33 0.83 -0.11
C GLU A 198 15.77 0.81 -1.58
N LYS A 199 16.48 -0.24 -2.01
CA LYS A 199 16.84 -0.43 -3.43
C LYS A 199 15.62 -0.67 -4.33
N ARG A 200 14.55 -1.22 -3.76
CA ARG A 200 13.31 -1.55 -4.47
C ARG A 200 12.25 -0.47 -4.38
N ASP A 201 12.51 0.61 -3.66
CA ASP A 201 11.55 1.70 -3.47
C ASP A 201 11.08 2.25 -4.82
N HIS A 202 9.77 2.20 -5.04
CA HIS A 202 9.17 2.62 -6.30
C HIS A 202 9.39 4.11 -6.61
N ARG A 203 9.63 4.95 -5.60
CA ARG A 203 9.93 6.38 -5.78
C ARG A 203 11.31 6.57 -6.38
N LYS A 204 12.29 5.82 -5.86
CA LYS A 204 13.67 5.84 -6.35
C LYS A 204 13.75 5.27 -7.76
N ILE A 205 13.23 4.05 -7.97
CA ILE A 205 13.25 3.42 -9.30
C ILE A 205 12.38 4.21 -10.30
N GLY A 206 11.24 4.73 -9.85
CA GLY A 206 10.36 5.56 -10.66
C GLY A 206 11.06 6.80 -11.20
N GLN A 207 11.91 7.45 -10.40
CA GLN A 207 12.75 8.55 -10.85
C GLN A 207 13.88 8.07 -11.78
N GLU A 208 14.62 7.02 -11.40
CA GLU A 208 15.75 6.47 -12.17
C GLU A 208 15.33 6.02 -13.59
N GLN A 209 14.10 5.50 -13.75
CA GLN A 209 13.57 5.04 -15.03
C GLN A 209 12.64 6.06 -15.73
N GLY A 210 12.43 7.23 -15.13
CA GLY A 210 11.55 8.26 -15.66
C GLY A 210 10.12 7.75 -15.86
N LEU A 211 9.54 7.12 -14.84
CA LEU A 211 8.18 6.56 -14.87
C LEU A 211 7.13 7.59 -14.46
N PHE A 212 7.39 8.33 -13.40
CA PHE A 212 6.48 9.35 -12.88
C PHE A 212 7.24 10.38 -12.05
N PHE A 213 6.60 11.51 -11.79
CA PHE A 213 7.02 12.45 -10.76
C PHE A 213 5.79 13.10 -10.11
N ILE A 214 5.97 13.73 -8.95
CA ILE A 214 4.95 14.51 -8.27
C ILE A 214 5.55 15.91 -8.09
N ASP A 215 4.83 16.91 -8.56
CA ASP A 215 5.25 18.31 -8.50
C ASP A 215 4.41 19.07 -7.47
N ASP A 216 5.08 19.87 -6.64
CA ASP A 216 4.41 20.63 -5.58
C ASP A 216 3.45 21.70 -6.13
N MET A 217 3.70 22.23 -7.33
CA MET A 217 2.81 23.18 -8.01
C MET A 217 1.51 22.52 -8.47
N VAL A 218 1.58 21.26 -8.90
CA VAL A 218 0.40 20.48 -9.30
C VAL A 218 -0.37 19.99 -8.06
N GLY A 219 0.35 19.50 -7.05
CA GLY A 219 -0.19 19.15 -5.75
C GLY A 219 0.20 17.76 -5.27
N LYS A 220 0.30 17.61 -3.94
CA LYS A 220 0.71 16.35 -3.30
C LYS A 220 -0.26 15.21 -3.61
N GLY A 221 0.30 14.05 -3.95
CA GLY A 221 -0.47 12.84 -4.26
C GLY A 221 -1.15 12.87 -5.62
N LEU A 222 -0.77 13.80 -6.51
CA LEU A 222 -1.22 13.89 -7.90
C LEU A 222 -0.04 13.54 -8.81
N ALA A 223 0.16 12.25 -9.05
CA ALA A 223 1.29 11.77 -9.85
C ALA A 223 1.11 12.11 -11.34
N MET A 224 2.16 12.65 -11.95
CA MET A 224 2.27 12.84 -13.38
C MET A 224 3.07 11.70 -13.99
N TRP A 225 2.41 10.95 -14.87
CA TRP A 225 2.99 9.81 -15.57
C TRP A 225 3.85 10.31 -16.74
N LEU A 226 5.12 9.92 -16.72
CA LEU A 226 6.07 10.18 -17.81
C LEU A 226 5.90 9.12 -18.90
N PRO A 227 6.44 9.32 -20.13
CA PRO A 227 6.22 8.41 -21.25
C PRO A 227 6.45 6.93 -20.91
N ASN A 228 7.52 6.61 -20.17
CA ASN A 228 7.81 5.24 -19.79
C ASN A 228 6.78 4.65 -18.83
N GLY A 229 6.33 5.43 -17.84
CA GLY A 229 5.28 5.00 -16.91
C GLY A 229 3.93 4.86 -17.61
N THR A 230 3.61 5.74 -18.55
CA THR A 230 2.39 5.68 -19.36
C THR A 230 2.33 4.40 -20.20
N VAL A 231 3.46 3.93 -20.76
CA VAL A 231 3.50 2.64 -21.46
C VAL A 231 3.10 1.49 -20.53
N ILE A 232 3.71 1.40 -19.35
CA ILE A 232 3.39 0.35 -18.37
C ILE A 232 1.91 0.40 -18.00
N ARG A 233 1.41 1.61 -17.74
CA ARG A 233 0.01 1.85 -17.39
C ARG A 233 -0.93 1.36 -18.50
N ASN A 234 -0.65 1.70 -19.75
CA ASN A 234 -1.45 1.30 -20.91
C ASN A 234 -1.41 -0.22 -21.14
N GLU A 235 -0.27 -0.88 -20.97
CA GLU A 235 -0.18 -2.34 -21.10
C GLU A 235 -0.98 -3.07 -20.02
N ILE A 236 -0.98 -2.55 -18.79
CA ILE A 236 -1.83 -3.07 -17.70
C ILE A 236 -3.32 -2.87 -18.03
N GLU A 237 -3.72 -1.69 -18.51
CA GLU A 237 -5.12 -1.44 -18.90
C GLU A 237 -5.53 -2.31 -20.09
N LYS A 238 -4.65 -2.46 -21.09
CA LYS A 238 -4.89 -3.33 -22.25
C LYS A 238 -5.13 -4.78 -21.81
N LEU A 239 -4.30 -5.30 -20.93
CA LEU A 239 -4.52 -6.61 -20.31
C LEU A 239 -5.88 -6.68 -19.61
N ALA A 240 -6.24 -5.64 -18.85
CA ALA A 240 -7.52 -5.59 -18.16
C ALA A 240 -8.71 -5.67 -19.13
N ILE A 241 -8.65 -4.90 -20.22
CA ILE A 241 -9.67 -4.89 -21.28
C ILE A 241 -9.77 -6.26 -21.97
N GLU A 242 -8.63 -6.88 -22.30
CA GLU A 242 -8.59 -8.21 -22.91
C GLU A 242 -9.30 -9.24 -22.03
N MET A 243 -8.99 -9.25 -20.73
CA MET A 243 -9.60 -10.17 -19.76
C MET A 243 -11.08 -9.84 -19.53
N GLU A 244 -11.44 -8.57 -19.46
CA GLU A 244 -12.82 -8.11 -19.34
C GLU A 244 -13.69 -8.58 -20.51
N ASN A 245 -13.18 -8.47 -21.73
CA ASN A 245 -13.87 -8.96 -22.92
C ASN A 245 -14.07 -10.48 -22.89
N ILE A 246 -13.05 -11.25 -22.48
CA ILE A 246 -13.14 -12.71 -22.34
C ILE A 246 -14.22 -13.11 -21.33
N HIS A 247 -14.36 -12.37 -20.23
CA HIS A 247 -15.33 -12.66 -19.16
C HIS A 247 -16.68 -11.94 -19.34
N GLY A 248 -16.94 -11.35 -20.51
CA GLY A 248 -18.23 -10.76 -20.84
C GLY A 248 -18.57 -9.48 -20.06
N TYR A 249 -17.56 -8.70 -19.68
CA TYR A 249 -17.78 -7.36 -19.13
C TYR A 249 -18.14 -6.37 -20.23
N THR A 250 -19.06 -5.47 -19.92
CA THR A 250 -19.40 -4.32 -20.77
C THR A 250 -18.77 -3.06 -20.18
N ARG A 251 -18.00 -2.33 -20.97
CA ARG A 251 -17.35 -1.10 -20.49
C ARG A 251 -18.29 0.10 -20.56
N VAL A 252 -18.22 0.94 -19.54
CA VAL A 252 -18.91 2.22 -19.44
C VAL A 252 -17.91 3.32 -19.10
N VAL A 253 -18.30 4.58 -19.29
CA VAL A 253 -17.52 5.75 -18.87
C VAL A 253 -18.46 6.69 -18.13
N THR A 254 -18.03 7.17 -16.96
CA THR A 254 -18.85 8.02 -16.09
C THR A 254 -18.15 9.33 -15.75
N PRO A 255 -18.91 10.43 -15.57
CA PRO A 255 -18.34 11.73 -15.19
C PRO A 255 -17.48 11.68 -13.92
N HIS A 256 -16.59 12.67 -13.76
CA HIS A 256 -15.78 12.84 -12.55
C HIS A 256 -16.52 13.55 -11.40
N LEU A 257 -17.65 14.18 -11.72
CA LEU A 257 -18.42 15.03 -10.83
C LEU A 257 -19.87 14.58 -10.79
N ALA A 258 -20.49 14.67 -9.62
CA ALA A 258 -21.93 14.54 -9.47
C ALA A 258 -22.47 15.47 -8.39
N LYS A 259 -23.78 15.71 -8.45
CA LYS A 259 -24.48 16.50 -7.43
C LYS A 259 -24.50 15.77 -6.09
N GLU A 260 -24.59 16.55 -5.02
CA GLU A 260 -24.65 16.10 -3.63
C GLU A 260 -25.69 14.99 -3.39
N GLU A 261 -26.86 15.08 -4.04
CA GLU A 261 -27.98 14.15 -3.88
C GLU A 261 -27.58 12.71 -4.25
N LEU A 262 -26.70 12.52 -5.25
CA LEU A 262 -26.23 11.20 -5.63
C LEU A 262 -25.41 10.54 -4.50
N TYR A 263 -24.58 11.33 -3.83
CA TYR A 263 -23.73 10.83 -2.74
C TYR A 263 -24.49 10.67 -1.43
N ILE A 264 -25.55 11.46 -1.21
CA ILE A 264 -26.51 11.22 -0.12
C ILE A 264 -27.26 9.92 -0.37
N LYS A 265 -27.84 9.73 -1.58
CA LYS A 265 -28.62 8.53 -1.94
C LYS A 265 -27.77 7.26 -1.79
N SER A 266 -26.54 7.28 -2.29
CA SER A 266 -25.62 6.15 -2.17
C SER A 266 -25.08 5.92 -0.76
N GLY A 267 -25.16 6.91 0.14
CA GLY A 267 -24.60 6.85 1.50
C GLY A 267 -23.14 7.27 1.60
N HIS A 268 -22.47 7.60 0.49
CA HIS A 268 -21.07 8.02 0.50
C HIS A 268 -20.87 9.32 1.26
N LEU A 269 -21.76 10.31 1.13
CA LEU A 269 -21.60 11.55 1.88
C LEU A 269 -21.79 11.34 3.40
N PRO A 270 -22.83 10.66 3.88
CA PRO A 270 -22.96 10.33 5.30
C PRO A 270 -21.75 9.60 5.93
N TYR A 271 -21.15 8.64 5.22
CA TYR A 271 -20.11 7.77 5.79
C TYR A 271 -18.67 8.11 5.35
N TYR A 272 -18.48 8.88 4.27
CA TYR A 272 -17.20 9.07 3.59
C TYR A 272 -16.83 10.53 3.32
N LYS A 273 -17.64 11.50 3.80
CA LYS A 273 -17.44 12.95 3.55
C LYS A 273 -16.02 13.43 3.83
N ASP A 274 -15.43 13.02 4.94
CA ASP A 274 -14.09 13.49 5.34
C ASP A 274 -12.98 13.02 4.38
N SER A 275 -13.24 11.94 3.66
CA SER A 275 -12.35 11.37 2.64
C SER A 275 -12.68 11.86 1.22
N MET A 276 -13.74 12.63 1.03
CA MET A 276 -14.10 13.25 -0.25
C MET A 276 -13.45 14.63 -0.38
N TYR A 277 -13.20 15.07 -1.63
CA TYR A 277 -12.79 16.44 -1.87
C TYR A 277 -13.90 17.43 -1.47
N PRO A 278 -13.55 18.66 -1.05
CA PRO A 278 -14.52 19.67 -0.68
C PRO A 278 -15.56 19.92 -1.77
N ALA A 279 -16.77 20.29 -1.33
CA ALA A 279 -17.89 20.58 -2.21
C ALA A 279 -17.62 21.83 -3.06
N MET A 280 -18.01 21.78 -4.33
CA MET A 280 -18.03 22.91 -5.25
C MET A 280 -19.46 23.44 -5.36
N LYS A 281 -19.67 24.70 -4.95
CA LYS A 281 -20.98 25.35 -5.02
C LYS A 281 -21.17 25.99 -6.39
N MET A 282 -22.17 25.52 -7.11
CA MET A 282 -22.61 26.06 -8.40
C MET A 282 -23.97 26.76 -8.22
N ASP A 283 -24.45 27.41 -9.26
CA ASP A 283 -25.77 28.06 -9.30
C ASP A 283 -26.93 27.04 -9.23
N ASP A 284 -26.73 25.84 -9.76
CA ASP A 284 -27.75 24.79 -9.84
C ASP A 284 -27.57 23.64 -8.82
N GLY A 285 -26.68 23.82 -7.84
CA GLY A 285 -26.48 22.89 -6.73
C GLY A 285 -25.04 22.74 -6.24
N THR A 286 -24.84 21.77 -5.36
CA THR A 286 -23.53 21.43 -4.81
C THR A 286 -22.99 20.18 -5.50
N TYR A 287 -21.75 20.24 -6.00
CA TYR A 287 -21.08 19.14 -6.68
C TYR A 287 -19.88 18.63 -5.89
N TYR A 288 -19.56 17.36 -6.06
CA TYR A 288 -18.36 16.75 -5.51
C TYR A 288 -17.60 15.99 -6.59
N LEU A 289 -16.27 15.92 -6.44
CA LEU A 289 -15.47 14.91 -7.13
C LEU A 289 -15.84 13.52 -6.63
N LYS A 290 -16.01 12.58 -7.55
CA LYS A 290 -16.35 11.19 -7.20
C LYS A 290 -15.19 10.54 -6.45
N ALA A 291 -15.48 9.94 -5.29
CA ALA A 291 -14.52 9.12 -4.55
C ALA A 291 -14.59 7.62 -4.91
N MET A 292 -15.68 7.21 -5.57
CA MET A 292 -15.96 5.85 -6.05
C MET A 292 -16.85 5.92 -7.30
N ASN A 293 -16.81 4.87 -8.15
CA ASN A 293 -17.62 4.81 -9.38
C ASN A 293 -19.03 4.24 -9.15
N CYS A 294 -19.23 3.43 -8.10
CA CYS A 294 -20.49 2.71 -7.83
C CYS A 294 -21.78 3.52 -8.03
N PRO A 295 -21.93 4.77 -7.51
CA PRO A 295 -23.19 5.50 -7.64
C PRO A 295 -23.57 5.77 -9.11
N HIS A 296 -22.58 6.00 -9.96
CA HIS A 296 -22.81 6.25 -11.38
C HIS A 296 -23.20 4.98 -12.12
N HIS A 297 -22.55 3.85 -11.79
CA HIS A 297 -22.88 2.56 -12.40
C HIS A 297 -24.29 2.12 -12.01
N HIS A 298 -24.74 2.39 -10.77
CA HIS A 298 -26.11 2.10 -10.35
C HIS A 298 -27.14 2.90 -11.16
N LEU A 299 -26.85 4.15 -11.50
CA LEU A 299 -27.71 4.95 -12.38
C LEU A 299 -27.74 4.41 -13.82
N ILE A 300 -26.61 3.94 -14.36
CA ILE A 300 -26.58 3.28 -15.68
C ILE A 300 -27.39 1.99 -15.66
N TYR A 301 -27.30 1.20 -14.59
CA TYR A 301 -28.13 0.00 -14.43
C TYR A 301 -29.61 0.37 -14.51
N LYS A 302 -30.03 1.36 -13.69
CA LYS A 302 -31.42 1.81 -13.56
C LYS A 302 -31.98 2.50 -14.81
N HIS A 303 -31.14 3.02 -15.69
CA HIS A 303 -31.59 3.75 -16.88
C HIS A 303 -32.49 2.89 -17.80
N ASN A 304 -32.21 1.60 -17.91
CA ASN A 304 -33.00 0.67 -18.72
C ASN A 304 -33.75 -0.33 -17.83
N GLN A 305 -34.95 -0.72 -18.25
CA GLN A 305 -35.61 -1.89 -17.69
C GLN A 305 -34.75 -3.14 -17.93
N ARG A 306 -34.67 -4.02 -16.94
CA ARG A 306 -33.81 -5.21 -16.98
C ARG A 306 -34.65 -6.48 -16.92
N SER A 307 -34.32 -7.47 -17.73
CA SER A 307 -34.87 -8.83 -17.63
C SER A 307 -33.94 -9.73 -16.80
N TYR A 308 -34.50 -10.72 -16.10
CA TYR A 308 -33.71 -11.76 -15.44
C TYR A 308 -32.72 -12.46 -16.40
N ARG A 309 -33.02 -12.49 -17.71
CA ARG A 309 -32.17 -13.09 -18.76
C ARG A 309 -30.90 -12.29 -19.05
N GLU A 310 -30.90 -11.00 -18.75
CA GLU A 310 -29.72 -10.14 -18.91
C GLU A 310 -28.79 -10.22 -17.70
N LEU A 311 -29.22 -10.83 -16.60
CA LEU A 311 -28.40 -11.03 -15.41
C LEU A 311 -27.66 -12.36 -15.49
N PRO A 312 -26.35 -12.38 -15.18
CA PRO A 312 -25.58 -11.31 -14.54
C PRO A 312 -25.09 -10.24 -15.53
N LEU A 313 -25.27 -8.96 -15.18
CA LEU A 313 -24.79 -7.83 -15.96
C LEU A 313 -23.49 -7.30 -15.34
N ARG A 314 -22.39 -7.37 -16.08
CA ARG A 314 -21.05 -6.99 -15.61
C ARG A 314 -20.63 -5.65 -16.22
N MET A 315 -20.70 -4.55 -15.45
CA MET A 315 -20.26 -3.23 -15.92
C MET A 315 -18.87 -2.90 -15.41
N ALA A 316 -17.93 -2.60 -16.31
CA ALA A 316 -16.55 -2.24 -15.97
C ALA A 316 -16.21 -0.82 -16.42
N GLU A 317 -15.33 -0.15 -15.68
CA GLU A 317 -14.78 1.15 -16.03
C GLU A 317 -13.37 1.24 -15.46
N TYR A 318 -12.41 1.76 -16.25
CA TYR A 318 -11.15 2.20 -15.66
C TYR A 318 -11.33 3.59 -15.04
N GLY A 319 -12.11 3.64 -13.97
CA GLY A 319 -12.70 4.88 -13.47
C GLY A 319 -11.71 5.67 -12.64
N THR A 320 -11.52 6.95 -12.99
CA THR A 320 -10.68 7.87 -12.21
C THR A 320 -11.50 8.52 -11.10
N VAL A 321 -11.06 8.34 -9.86
CA VAL A 321 -11.70 8.85 -8.66
C VAL A 321 -10.71 9.68 -7.82
N TYR A 322 -11.25 10.44 -6.86
CA TYR A 322 -10.48 11.37 -6.06
C TYR A 322 -10.78 11.18 -4.58
N ARG A 323 -9.73 11.03 -3.77
CA ARG A 323 -9.81 10.89 -2.32
C ARG A 323 -8.99 11.98 -1.65
N ASN A 324 -9.58 12.68 -0.70
CA ASN A 324 -8.94 13.75 0.05
C ASN A 324 -8.05 13.19 1.18
N GLU A 325 -7.08 12.37 0.80
CA GLU A 325 -6.14 11.76 1.73
C GLU A 325 -5.32 12.84 2.46
N LEU A 326 -5.09 12.62 3.75
CA LEU A 326 -4.29 13.51 4.59
C LEU A 326 -2.88 13.63 4.01
N SER A 327 -2.38 14.87 3.89
CA SER A 327 -1.12 15.17 3.21
C SER A 327 0.09 14.42 3.78
N GLY A 328 0.13 14.21 5.10
CA GLY A 328 1.19 13.43 5.78
C GLY A 328 1.12 11.92 5.57
N THR A 329 0.05 11.40 4.95
CA THR A 329 -0.12 9.98 4.66
C THR A 329 0.19 9.61 3.20
N LEU A 330 0.36 10.61 2.33
CA LEU A 330 0.67 10.40 0.92
C LEU A 330 2.05 9.78 0.76
N ALA A 331 2.15 8.80 -0.14
CA ALA A 331 3.37 8.00 -0.30
C ALA A 331 3.56 7.57 -1.75
N GLY A 332 4.28 8.39 -2.53
CA GLY A 332 4.59 8.12 -3.93
C GLY A 332 3.33 7.74 -4.72
N LEU A 333 3.31 6.52 -5.25
CA LEU A 333 2.16 5.93 -5.95
C LEU A 333 1.30 4.99 -5.07
N LEU A 334 1.76 4.59 -3.88
CA LEU A 334 1.03 3.67 -2.99
C LEU A 334 -0.22 4.31 -2.37
N ARG A 335 -0.12 5.61 -2.04
CA ARG A 335 -1.21 6.41 -1.47
C ARG A 335 -1.23 7.80 -2.10
N VAL A 336 -2.22 8.00 -2.96
CA VAL A 336 -2.42 9.15 -3.84
C VAL A 336 -3.82 9.74 -3.64
N ARG A 337 -4.05 10.94 -4.17
CA ARG A 337 -5.36 11.60 -4.14
C ARG A 337 -6.16 11.45 -5.41
N CYS A 338 -5.49 11.28 -6.56
CA CYS A 338 -6.11 10.93 -7.83
C CYS A 338 -5.71 9.50 -8.17
N LEU A 339 -6.71 8.64 -8.36
CA LEU A 339 -6.50 7.22 -8.58
C LEU A 339 -7.38 6.74 -9.73
N ALA A 340 -6.81 5.95 -10.63
CA ALA A 340 -7.56 5.27 -11.68
C ALA A 340 -7.67 3.79 -11.32
N MET A 341 -8.87 3.24 -11.26
CA MET A 341 -9.11 1.87 -10.78
C MET A 341 -9.72 1.00 -11.85
N ASN A 342 -9.27 -0.26 -11.96
CA ASN A 342 -9.93 -1.28 -12.80
C ASN A 342 -11.23 -1.76 -12.15
N ASP A 343 -12.18 -0.85 -12.02
CA ASP A 343 -13.37 -0.99 -11.22
C ASP A 343 -14.49 -1.66 -12.03
N ALA A 344 -15.29 -2.50 -11.39
CA ALA A 344 -16.48 -3.05 -11.99
C ALA A 344 -17.54 -3.40 -10.96
N HIS A 345 -18.79 -3.29 -11.40
CA HIS A 345 -19.98 -3.60 -10.63
C HIS A 345 -20.80 -4.63 -11.39
N ILE A 346 -20.90 -5.82 -10.81
CA ILE A 346 -21.65 -6.95 -11.37
C ILE A 346 -23.01 -7.01 -10.68
N TYR A 347 -24.07 -6.85 -11.45
CA TYR A 347 -25.44 -6.93 -10.98
C TYR A 347 -25.95 -8.33 -11.24
N CYS A 348 -26.29 -9.05 -10.18
CA CYS A 348 -26.68 -10.45 -10.29
C CYS A 348 -27.87 -10.76 -9.38
N ARG A 349 -28.56 -11.84 -9.70
CA ARG A 349 -29.60 -12.39 -8.83
C ARG A 349 -28.97 -13.15 -7.67
N LYS A 350 -29.76 -13.37 -6.61
CA LYS A 350 -29.32 -14.11 -5.42
C LYS A 350 -28.72 -15.49 -5.72
N ASP A 351 -29.30 -16.23 -6.67
CA ASP A 351 -28.83 -17.55 -7.11
C ASP A 351 -27.50 -17.53 -7.88
N GLN A 352 -27.11 -16.37 -8.43
CA GLN A 352 -25.92 -16.21 -9.26
C GLN A 352 -24.69 -15.72 -8.48
N ILE A 353 -24.87 -15.24 -7.24
CA ILE A 353 -23.80 -14.62 -6.44
C ILE A 353 -22.58 -15.53 -6.32
N LYS A 354 -22.79 -16.82 -5.99
CA LYS A 354 -21.70 -17.77 -5.76
C LYS A 354 -20.82 -17.94 -7.01
N ALA A 355 -21.45 -18.16 -8.17
CA ALA A 355 -20.75 -18.33 -9.44
C ALA A 355 -19.99 -17.06 -9.85
N GLU A 356 -20.63 -15.89 -9.77
CA GLU A 356 -19.98 -14.62 -10.14
C GLU A 356 -18.82 -14.26 -9.20
N PHE A 357 -18.96 -14.55 -7.89
CA PHE A 357 -17.88 -14.30 -6.94
C PHE A 357 -16.69 -15.23 -7.17
N MET A 358 -16.94 -16.50 -7.51
CA MET A 358 -15.91 -17.46 -7.92
C MET A 358 -15.20 -17.00 -9.19
N ASP A 359 -15.93 -16.55 -10.21
CA ASP A 359 -15.35 -16.06 -11.46
C ASP A 359 -14.42 -14.85 -11.22
N VAL A 360 -14.83 -13.91 -10.36
CA VAL A 360 -13.97 -12.77 -9.98
C VAL A 360 -12.75 -13.23 -9.18
N LEU A 361 -12.89 -14.21 -8.29
CA LEU A 361 -11.77 -14.77 -7.54
C LEU A 361 -10.74 -15.44 -8.48
N GLN A 362 -11.21 -16.23 -9.45
CA GLN A 362 -10.33 -16.84 -10.46
C GLN A 362 -9.67 -15.79 -11.36
N LEU A 363 -10.38 -14.72 -11.71
CA LEU A 363 -9.81 -13.61 -12.45
C LEU A 363 -8.65 -12.94 -11.69
N ASN A 364 -8.77 -12.75 -10.37
CA ASN A 364 -7.68 -12.25 -9.53
C ASN A 364 -6.47 -13.18 -9.58
N ILE A 365 -6.68 -14.48 -9.34
CA ILE A 365 -5.62 -15.51 -9.40
C ILE A 365 -4.94 -15.49 -10.77
N LYS A 366 -5.72 -15.36 -11.85
CA LYS A 366 -5.17 -15.34 -13.20
C LYS A 366 -4.25 -14.14 -13.44
N TYR A 367 -4.59 -12.96 -12.94
CA TYR A 367 -3.69 -11.82 -12.99
C TYR A 367 -2.41 -12.09 -12.21
N PHE A 368 -2.51 -12.66 -11.01
CA PHE A 368 -1.32 -12.97 -10.20
C PHE A 368 -0.38 -13.95 -10.90
N GLU A 369 -0.91 -14.96 -11.60
CA GLU A 369 -0.11 -15.84 -12.45
C GLU A 369 0.62 -15.06 -13.55
N ILE A 370 -0.08 -14.17 -14.27
CA ILE A 370 0.49 -13.37 -15.37
C ILE A 370 1.62 -12.47 -14.88
N PHE A 371 1.45 -11.83 -13.72
CA PHE A 371 2.48 -10.96 -13.14
C PHE A 371 3.52 -11.74 -12.32
N GLY A 372 3.37 -13.06 -12.13
CA GLY A 372 4.30 -13.89 -11.36
C GLY A 372 4.22 -13.66 -9.84
N LEU A 373 3.08 -13.20 -9.34
CA LEU A 373 2.85 -12.92 -7.92
C LEU A 373 2.41 -14.19 -7.19
N LYS A 374 3.19 -14.64 -6.20
CA LYS A 374 2.99 -15.95 -5.54
C LYS A 374 2.69 -15.89 -4.04
N ASN A 375 3.05 -14.78 -3.38
CA ASN A 375 2.98 -14.66 -1.92
C ASN A 375 1.76 -13.83 -1.50
N TYR A 376 0.59 -14.45 -1.59
CA TYR A 376 -0.68 -13.85 -1.23
C TYR A 376 -1.58 -14.82 -0.46
N TRP A 377 -2.50 -14.25 0.30
CA TRP A 377 -3.58 -14.98 0.96
C TRP A 377 -4.83 -14.11 0.97
N PHE A 378 -5.97 -14.72 1.28
CA PHE A 378 -7.24 -14.01 1.31
C PHE A 378 -7.67 -13.70 2.73
N ARG A 379 -8.38 -12.59 2.90
CA ARG A 379 -9.01 -12.22 4.17
C ARG A 379 -10.48 -11.98 3.94
N LEU A 380 -11.32 -12.81 4.56
CA LEU A 380 -12.75 -12.57 4.64
C LEU A 380 -13.01 -11.58 5.79
N SER A 381 -13.34 -10.35 5.42
CA SER A 381 -13.66 -9.27 6.34
C SER A 381 -15.15 -9.26 6.62
N LYS A 382 -15.52 -9.48 7.89
CA LYS A 382 -16.90 -9.58 8.38
C LYS A 382 -17.35 -8.30 9.08
N TRP A 383 -18.66 -8.16 9.25
CA TRP A 383 -19.20 -7.05 10.04
C TRP A 383 -19.11 -7.29 11.54
N SER A 384 -19.40 -6.24 12.30
CA SER A 384 -19.67 -6.35 13.74
C SER A 384 -21.09 -5.86 14.03
N PRO A 385 -21.96 -6.69 14.64
CA PRO A 385 -23.33 -6.29 15.00
C PRO A 385 -23.37 -5.18 16.06
N GLU A 386 -22.27 -4.95 16.77
CA GLU A 386 -22.15 -3.90 17.80
C GLU A 386 -21.87 -2.52 17.20
N ARG A 387 -21.54 -2.44 15.91
CA ARG A 387 -21.07 -1.24 15.20
C ARG A 387 -22.09 -0.73 14.17
N LEU A 388 -23.34 -0.54 14.60
CA LEU A 388 -24.42 -0.04 13.74
C LEU A 388 -24.23 1.42 13.28
N ASP A 389 -23.29 2.15 13.87
CA ASP A 389 -22.80 3.44 13.38
C ASP A 389 -22.00 3.30 12.07
N LYS A 390 -21.35 2.15 11.86
CA LYS A 390 -20.54 1.83 10.67
C LYS A 390 -21.30 0.94 9.68
N TYR A 391 -22.13 0.01 10.15
CA TYR A 391 -22.74 -1.03 9.31
C TYR A 391 -24.25 -0.88 9.16
N ILE A 392 -24.77 -1.26 7.99
CA ILE A 392 -26.20 -1.31 7.74
C ILE A 392 -26.84 -2.46 8.56
N ASN A 393 -27.95 -2.14 9.22
CA ASN A 393 -28.66 -3.06 10.12
C ASN A 393 -29.55 -4.06 9.35
N GLU A 394 -28.91 -5.00 8.66
CA GLU A 394 -29.57 -6.10 7.93
C GLU A 394 -28.89 -7.46 8.21
N PRO A 395 -28.98 -7.98 9.46
CA PRO A 395 -28.21 -9.14 9.91
C PRO A 395 -28.41 -10.40 9.06
N LYS A 396 -29.62 -10.61 8.52
CA LYS A 396 -29.92 -11.76 7.66
C LYS A 396 -29.16 -11.71 6.33
N ASN A 397 -28.98 -10.52 5.75
CA ASN A 397 -28.22 -10.36 4.52
C ASN A 397 -26.72 -10.53 4.78
N TRP A 398 -26.22 -10.01 5.91
CA TRP A 398 -24.85 -10.25 6.36
C TRP A 398 -24.52 -11.73 6.49
N GLU A 399 -25.32 -12.48 7.26
CA GLU A 399 -25.11 -13.90 7.48
C GLU A 399 -25.12 -14.70 6.18
N PHE A 400 -26.08 -14.44 5.29
CA PHE A 400 -26.17 -15.06 3.98
C PHE A 400 -24.96 -14.74 3.08
N CYS A 401 -24.58 -13.46 2.99
CA CYS A 401 -23.46 -13.03 2.15
C CYS A 401 -22.12 -13.59 2.67
N GLU A 402 -21.90 -13.58 3.99
CA GLU A 402 -20.71 -14.16 4.60
C GLU A 402 -20.64 -15.67 4.41
N SER A 403 -21.77 -16.39 4.49
CA SER A 403 -21.80 -17.83 4.24
C SER A 403 -21.46 -18.18 2.80
N VAL A 404 -22.03 -17.44 1.82
CA VAL A 404 -21.74 -17.65 0.40
C VAL A 404 -20.27 -17.39 0.09
N ILE A 405 -19.70 -16.30 0.58
CA ILE A 405 -18.29 -15.98 0.35
C ILE A 405 -17.38 -17.04 0.97
N ARG A 406 -17.68 -17.49 2.20
CA ARG A 406 -16.92 -18.56 2.87
C ARG A 406 -16.93 -19.85 2.05
N GLU A 407 -18.08 -20.24 1.52
CA GLU A 407 -18.22 -21.42 0.67
C GLU A 407 -17.37 -21.29 -0.62
N VAL A 408 -17.41 -20.13 -1.29
CA VAL A 408 -16.58 -19.84 -2.46
C VAL A 408 -15.09 -19.97 -2.15
N LEU A 409 -14.63 -19.41 -1.04
CA LEU A 409 -13.21 -19.48 -0.64
C LEU A 409 -12.78 -20.92 -0.34
N GLN A 410 -13.63 -21.72 0.29
CA GLN A 410 -13.37 -23.13 0.57
C GLN A 410 -13.31 -23.96 -0.71
N GLU A 411 -14.25 -23.76 -1.65
CA GLU A 411 -14.28 -24.46 -2.93
C GLU A 411 -13.15 -24.06 -3.88
N ALA A 412 -12.64 -22.84 -3.77
CA ALA A 412 -11.48 -22.38 -4.52
C ALA A 412 -10.15 -22.96 -4.00
N PHE A 413 -10.17 -23.67 -2.86
CA PHE A 413 -8.99 -24.20 -2.19
C PHE A 413 -7.90 -23.14 -1.93
N VAL A 414 -8.31 -21.93 -1.55
CA VAL A 414 -7.39 -20.82 -1.24
C VAL A 414 -7.16 -20.68 0.25
N ASP A 415 -5.95 -20.26 0.63
CA ASP A 415 -5.65 -19.92 2.02
C ASP A 415 -6.36 -18.62 2.40
N PHE A 416 -7.18 -18.66 3.46
CA PHE A 416 -7.85 -17.47 3.96
C PHE A 416 -8.00 -17.42 5.47
N VAL A 417 -8.15 -16.21 5.99
CA VAL A 417 -8.48 -15.92 7.39
C VAL A 417 -9.75 -15.09 7.49
N GLU A 418 -10.51 -15.26 8.57
CA GLU A 418 -11.67 -14.41 8.87
C GLU A 418 -11.29 -13.34 9.89
N VAL A 419 -11.71 -12.10 9.63
CA VAL A 419 -11.46 -10.96 10.54
C VAL A 419 -12.74 -10.16 10.73
N ASP A 420 -13.15 -10.01 11.98
CA ASP A 420 -14.33 -9.22 12.38
C ASP A 420 -14.07 -7.70 12.26
N ASP A 421 -15.13 -6.92 12.10
CA ASP A 421 -15.11 -5.44 12.03
C ASP A 421 -14.25 -4.82 10.90
N GLU A 422 -13.91 -5.60 9.88
CA GLU A 422 -13.13 -5.12 8.74
C GLU A 422 -13.98 -4.95 7.46
N ALA A 423 -15.25 -5.35 7.45
CA ALA A 423 -16.12 -5.25 6.27
C ALA A 423 -16.37 -3.80 5.79
N ALA A 424 -16.88 -3.65 4.56
CA ALA A 424 -17.45 -2.39 4.07
C ALA A 424 -18.79 -2.10 4.77
N PHE A 425 -19.28 -0.85 4.74
CA PHE A 425 -20.53 -0.52 5.44
C PHE A 425 -21.78 -1.21 4.87
N TYR A 426 -21.73 -1.61 3.59
CA TYR A 426 -22.83 -2.19 2.81
C TYR A 426 -22.74 -3.70 2.57
N GLY A 427 -21.70 -4.36 3.07
CA GLY A 427 -21.58 -5.81 2.99
C GLY A 427 -20.16 -6.36 3.16
N PRO A 428 -20.01 -7.70 3.19
CA PRO A 428 -18.74 -8.35 3.44
C PRO A 428 -17.81 -8.22 2.23
N LYS A 429 -16.51 -8.38 2.48
CA LYS A 429 -15.50 -8.32 1.43
C LYS A 429 -14.42 -9.38 1.61
N VAL A 430 -13.82 -9.77 0.49
CA VAL A 430 -12.58 -10.52 0.43
C VAL A 430 -11.48 -9.56 0.03
N ASP A 431 -10.54 -9.33 0.93
CA ASP A 431 -9.32 -8.59 0.65
C ASP A 431 -8.20 -9.57 0.29
N VAL A 432 -7.53 -9.36 -0.84
CA VAL A 432 -6.32 -10.11 -1.18
C VAL A 432 -5.12 -9.42 -0.56
N GLN A 433 -4.52 -10.08 0.42
CA GLN A 433 -3.32 -9.62 1.09
C GLN A 433 -2.08 -10.14 0.37
N PHE A 434 -1.09 -9.27 0.23
CA PHE A 434 0.21 -9.61 -0.33
C PHE A 434 1.30 -9.33 0.67
N LYS A 435 2.26 -10.23 0.75
CA LYS A 435 3.52 -9.95 1.40
C LYS A 435 4.55 -9.61 0.34
N SER A 436 4.88 -8.33 0.26
CA SER A 436 5.91 -7.81 -0.64
C SER A 436 7.27 -8.48 -0.38
N ILE A 437 8.18 -8.40 -1.35
CA ILE A 437 9.56 -8.91 -1.23
C ILE A 437 10.31 -8.26 -0.04
N VAL A 438 9.86 -7.08 0.36
CA VAL A 438 10.44 -6.28 1.44
C VAL A 438 9.76 -6.55 2.80
N GLY A 439 8.86 -7.54 2.86
CA GLY A 439 8.19 -7.99 4.07
C GLY A 439 6.94 -7.19 4.48
N ARG A 440 6.62 -6.09 3.77
CA ARG A 440 5.40 -5.29 3.99
C ARG A 440 4.16 -6.07 3.54
N GLU A 441 3.16 -6.14 4.41
CA GLU A 441 1.84 -6.70 4.08
C GLU A 441 0.89 -5.60 3.63
N GLU A 442 0.24 -5.78 2.48
CA GLU A 442 -0.72 -4.81 1.94
C GLU A 442 -1.90 -5.50 1.27
N THR A 443 -3.07 -4.86 1.35
CA THR A 443 -4.23 -5.24 0.57
C THR A 443 -4.09 -4.72 -0.87
N MET A 444 -4.00 -5.65 -1.82
CA MET A 444 -3.82 -5.33 -3.24
C MET A 444 -5.16 -5.10 -3.94
N SER A 445 -6.04 -6.07 -3.85
CA SER A 445 -7.36 -6.06 -4.47
C SER A 445 -8.43 -6.47 -3.47
N THR A 446 -9.66 -6.10 -3.78
CA THR A 446 -10.81 -6.39 -2.95
C THR A 446 -11.99 -6.82 -3.83
N ILE A 447 -12.74 -7.82 -3.37
CA ILE A 447 -14.04 -8.23 -3.92
C ILE A 447 -15.08 -8.01 -2.83
N GLN A 448 -16.13 -7.22 -3.10
CA GLN A 448 -17.12 -6.84 -2.09
C GLN A 448 -18.50 -7.24 -2.56
N LEU A 449 -19.33 -7.77 -1.66
CA LEU A 449 -20.71 -8.11 -1.94
C LEU A 449 -21.62 -7.08 -1.29
N ASP A 450 -22.29 -6.27 -2.11
CA ASP A 450 -23.19 -5.19 -1.70
C ASP A 450 -24.64 -5.63 -1.88
N PHE A 451 -25.33 -5.72 -0.74
CA PHE A 451 -26.77 -6.00 -0.69
C PHE A 451 -27.60 -4.74 -0.37
N ALA A 452 -26.96 -3.59 -0.15
CA ALA A 452 -27.63 -2.35 0.22
C ALA A 452 -28.00 -1.48 -0.99
N ALA A 453 -27.22 -1.54 -2.07
CA ALA A 453 -27.46 -0.77 -3.30
C ALA A 453 -28.88 -0.97 -3.84
N LYS A 454 -29.44 -2.19 -3.75
CA LYS A 454 -30.79 -2.50 -4.24
C LYS A 454 -31.87 -1.60 -3.64
N LYS A 455 -31.83 -1.38 -2.33
CA LYS A 455 -32.80 -0.54 -1.62
C LYS A 455 -32.50 0.95 -1.82
N ARG A 456 -31.22 1.34 -1.81
CA ARG A 456 -30.81 2.75 -1.94
C ARG A 456 -31.11 3.31 -3.32
N PHE A 457 -30.95 2.51 -4.38
CA PHE A 457 -31.16 2.94 -5.75
C PHE A 457 -32.48 2.46 -6.35
N GLU A 458 -33.24 1.63 -5.63
CA GLU A 458 -34.42 0.93 -6.15
C GLU A 458 -34.05 0.14 -7.40
N LEU A 459 -33.03 -0.72 -7.29
CA LEU A 459 -32.60 -1.57 -8.39
C LEU A 459 -33.57 -2.75 -8.53
N SER A 460 -34.02 -3.00 -9.75
CA SER A 460 -34.99 -4.05 -10.05
C SER A 460 -34.74 -4.71 -11.40
N TYR A 461 -35.32 -5.90 -11.58
CA TYR A 461 -35.42 -6.61 -12.86
C TYR A 461 -36.76 -7.33 -12.97
N THR A 462 -37.20 -7.62 -14.19
CA THR A 462 -38.38 -8.44 -14.47
C THR A 462 -38.02 -9.92 -14.40
N ASP A 463 -38.68 -10.66 -13.51
CA ASP A 463 -38.46 -12.09 -13.30
C ASP A 463 -39.14 -12.98 -14.37
N GLU A 464 -38.97 -14.30 -14.24
CA GLU A 464 -39.54 -15.31 -15.14
C GLU A 464 -41.07 -15.27 -15.21
N SER A 465 -41.73 -14.76 -14.17
CA SER A 465 -43.19 -14.62 -14.11
C SER A 465 -43.69 -13.30 -14.70
N GLY A 466 -42.78 -12.44 -15.20
CA GLY A 466 -43.10 -11.12 -15.70
C GLY A 466 -43.31 -10.07 -14.60
N LYS A 467 -42.97 -10.37 -13.34
CA LYS A 467 -43.11 -9.45 -12.21
C LYS A 467 -41.80 -8.72 -11.93
N GLU A 468 -41.90 -7.52 -11.39
CA GLU A 468 -40.75 -6.77 -10.93
C GLU A 468 -40.17 -7.40 -9.65
N ASN A 469 -38.87 -7.61 -9.63
CA ASN A 469 -38.12 -8.21 -8.54
C ASN A 469 -36.96 -7.28 -8.13
N ASN A 470 -36.90 -6.96 -6.84
CA ASN A 470 -35.95 -6.00 -6.26
C ASN A 470 -34.76 -6.69 -5.56
N GLU A 471 -34.62 -8.01 -5.67
CA GLU A 471 -33.51 -8.78 -5.08
C GLU A 471 -32.26 -8.79 -5.99
N VAL A 472 -31.79 -7.59 -6.32
CA VAL A 472 -30.53 -7.38 -7.06
C VAL A 472 -29.37 -7.31 -6.07
N PHE A 473 -28.31 -8.07 -6.30
CA PHE A 473 -27.07 -7.97 -5.53
C PHE A 473 -25.98 -7.40 -6.42
N VAL A 474 -25.03 -6.68 -5.83
CA VAL A 474 -23.93 -6.05 -6.57
C VAL A 474 -22.60 -6.58 -6.06
N ILE A 475 -21.79 -7.15 -6.94
CA ILE A 475 -20.38 -7.48 -6.63
C ILE A 475 -19.51 -6.35 -7.14
N HIS A 476 -18.78 -5.70 -6.23
CA HIS A 476 -17.79 -4.68 -6.54
C HIS A 476 -16.41 -5.34 -6.63
N ARG A 477 -15.66 -5.08 -7.69
CA ARG A 477 -14.34 -5.71 -7.88
C ARG A 477 -13.33 -4.76 -8.50
N ALA A 478 -12.09 -4.85 -8.01
CA ALA A 478 -10.93 -4.15 -8.56
C ALA A 478 -9.68 -5.04 -8.52
N PRO A 479 -9.56 -6.06 -9.40
CA PRO A 479 -8.53 -7.09 -9.30
C PRO A 479 -7.10 -6.58 -9.52
N LEU A 480 -6.95 -5.55 -10.35
CA LEU A 480 -5.68 -4.87 -10.61
C LEU A 480 -5.47 -3.63 -9.74
N SER A 481 -6.26 -3.47 -8.67
CA SER A 481 -6.23 -2.29 -7.80
C SER A 481 -6.41 -0.98 -8.59
N THR A 482 -5.85 0.11 -8.05
CA THR A 482 -5.59 1.34 -8.79
C THR A 482 -4.30 1.23 -9.59
N HIS A 483 -4.21 1.85 -10.77
CA HIS A 483 -2.96 1.94 -11.55
C HIS A 483 -1.78 2.40 -10.70
N GLU A 484 -1.97 3.44 -9.90
CA GLU A 484 -0.91 4.01 -9.08
C GLU A 484 -0.36 2.95 -8.11
N ARG A 485 -1.21 2.40 -7.24
CA ARG A 485 -0.80 1.38 -6.26
C ARG A 485 -0.24 0.12 -6.91
N PHE A 486 -0.90 -0.39 -7.95
CA PHE A 486 -0.49 -1.63 -8.60
C PHE A 486 0.86 -1.47 -9.31
N THR A 487 1.07 -0.36 -10.03
CA THR A 487 2.37 -0.07 -10.63
C THR A 487 3.45 0.15 -9.57
N ALA A 488 3.16 0.82 -8.46
CA ALA A 488 4.10 0.95 -7.33
C ALA A 488 4.57 -0.43 -6.86
N PHE A 489 3.62 -1.34 -6.65
CA PHE A 489 3.90 -2.70 -6.26
C PHE A 489 4.69 -3.48 -7.31
N LEU A 490 4.36 -3.36 -8.60
CA LEU A 490 5.12 -4.01 -9.66
C LEU A 490 6.56 -3.48 -9.77
N ILE A 491 6.77 -2.18 -9.56
CA ILE A 491 8.12 -1.59 -9.50
C ILE A 491 8.93 -2.27 -8.38
N GLU A 492 8.36 -2.38 -7.17
CA GLU A 492 8.98 -3.00 -6.00
C GLU A 492 9.22 -4.50 -6.21
N HIS A 493 8.24 -5.20 -6.80
CA HIS A 493 8.27 -6.63 -7.08
C HIS A 493 9.37 -6.98 -8.09
N TYR A 494 9.43 -6.29 -9.22
CA TYR A 494 10.45 -6.51 -10.24
C TYR A 494 11.77 -5.79 -9.95
N GLY A 495 11.82 -4.89 -8.96
CA GLY A 495 12.98 -4.02 -8.75
C GLY A 495 13.32 -3.19 -9.99
N GLY A 496 12.31 -2.76 -10.75
CA GLY A 496 12.46 -2.07 -12.05
C GLY A 496 12.94 -2.96 -13.22
N VAL A 497 13.08 -4.26 -13.02
CA VAL A 497 13.49 -5.23 -14.04
C VAL A 497 12.24 -5.80 -14.73
N TRP A 498 11.58 -4.99 -15.55
CA TRP A 498 10.29 -5.35 -16.16
C TRP A 498 10.35 -6.61 -17.05
N PRO A 499 9.28 -7.44 -17.08
CA PRO A 499 9.10 -8.44 -18.14
C PRO A 499 8.97 -7.74 -19.50
N LEU A 500 9.22 -8.48 -20.58
CA LEU A 500 9.37 -7.87 -21.91
C LEU A 500 8.10 -7.13 -22.33
N TRP A 501 6.93 -7.72 -22.08
CA TRP A 501 5.65 -7.14 -22.48
C TRP A 501 5.29 -5.84 -21.73
N LEU A 502 5.82 -5.61 -20.52
CA LEU A 502 5.64 -4.35 -19.77
C LEU A 502 6.75 -3.33 -20.00
N SER A 503 7.91 -3.77 -20.50
CA SER A 503 9.08 -2.89 -20.56
C SER A 503 8.82 -1.68 -21.47
N PRO A 504 9.05 -0.44 -20.98
CA PRO A 504 8.83 0.77 -21.78
C PRO A 504 9.62 0.79 -23.09
N VAL A 505 10.87 0.32 -23.01
CA VAL A 505 11.76 0.10 -24.14
C VAL A 505 12.18 -1.36 -24.10
N GLN A 506 11.73 -2.14 -25.08
CA GLN A 506 12.00 -3.58 -25.17
C GLN A 506 13.35 -3.85 -25.80
N VAL A 507 13.74 -3.03 -26.78
CA VAL A 507 14.98 -3.15 -27.54
C VAL A 507 15.64 -1.78 -27.68
N LEU A 508 16.94 -1.71 -27.39
CA LEU A 508 17.79 -0.56 -27.73
C LEU A 508 18.69 -0.91 -28.92
N LEU A 509 18.64 -0.10 -29.97
CA LEU A 509 19.56 -0.17 -31.11
C LEU A 509 20.75 0.77 -30.86
N ALA A 510 21.89 0.21 -30.48
CA ALA A 510 23.12 0.94 -30.22
C ALA A 510 23.93 1.10 -31.50
N SER A 511 23.83 2.26 -32.15
CA SER A 511 24.62 2.57 -33.35
C SER A 511 26.12 2.65 -33.02
N VAL A 512 26.97 2.03 -33.86
CA VAL A 512 28.43 2.02 -33.66
C VAL A 512 29.06 3.41 -33.91
N SER A 513 28.45 4.20 -34.80
CA SER A 513 28.89 5.56 -35.12
C SER A 513 27.76 6.31 -35.83
N GLU A 514 27.92 7.62 -36.02
CA GLU A 514 26.93 8.51 -36.65
C GLU A 514 26.47 8.02 -38.04
N LYS A 515 27.39 7.51 -38.88
CA LYS A 515 27.04 6.94 -40.20
C LYS A 515 26.03 5.78 -40.15
N HIS A 516 25.89 5.09 -39.01
CA HIS A 516 24.97 3.95 -38.86
C HIS A 516 23.59 4.36 -38.34
N VAL A 517 23.41 5.60 -37.89
CA VAL A 517 22.15 6.08 -37.30
C VAL A 517 20.98 5.95 -38.27
N GLY A 518 21.19 6.31 -39.54
CA GLY A 518 20.15 6.17 -40.58
C GLY A 518 19.66 4.73 -40.75
N GLY A 519 20.60 3.76 -40.77
CA GLY A 519 20.26 2.33 -40.84
C GLY A 519 19.57 1.82 -39.58
N ALA A 520 20.02 2.26 -38.40
CA ALA A 520 19.39 1.91 -37.13
C ALA A 520 17.94 2.44 -37.04
N ARG A 521 17.68 3.68 -37.47
CA ARG A 521 16.32 4.25 -37.55
C ARG A 521 15.40 3.51 -38.52
N ALA A 522 15.94 3.06 -39.65
CA ALA A 522 15.16 2.24 -40.60
C ALA A 522 14.74 0.92 -39.95
N ILE A 523 15.67 0.26 -39.25
CA ILE A 523 15.38 -0.96 -38.47
C ILE A 523 14.37 -0.67 -37.35
N GLU A 524 14.50 0.45 -36.65
CA GLU A 524 13.57 0.90 -35.62
C GLU A 524 12.14 1.01 -36.17
N GLY A 525 11.98 1.61 -37.35
CA GLY A 525 10.69 1.72 -38.05
C GLY A 525 10.07 0.34 -38.32
N GLU A 526 10.83 -0.59 -38.90
CA GLU A 526 10.34 -1.95 -39.16
C GLU A 526 9.91 -2.69 -37.87
N MET A 527 10.66 -2.52 -36.78
CA MET A 527 10.32 -3.12 -35.49
C MET A 527 9.08 -2.47 -34.85
N LYS A 528 8.92 -1.15 -34.99
CA LYS A 528 7.71 -0.44 -34.54
C LYS A 528 6.46 -0.87 -35.33
N ASP A 529 6.58 -1.04 -36.65
CA ASP A 529 5.50 -1.57 -37.49
C ASP A 529 5.10 -3.00 -37.08
N ALA A 530 6.06 -3.74 -36.51
CA ALA A 530 5.83 -5.05 -35.92
C ALA A 530 5.25 -5.01 -34.49
N GLY A 531 4.98 -3.83 -33.93
CA GLY A 531 4.43 -3.63 -32.59
C GLY A 531 5.45 -3.73 -31.45
N ILE A 532 6.75 -3.64 -31.75
CA ILE A 532 7.83 -3.72 -30.76
C ILE A 532 8.24 -2.31 -30.33
N ARG A 533 8.37 -2.08 -29.03
CA ARG A 533 8.86 -0.82 -28.47
C ARG A 533 10.37 -0.77 -28.52
N VAL A 534 10.89 -0.07 -29.51
CA VAL A 534 12.33 0.06 -29.78
C VAL A 534 12.75 1.52 -29.77
N GLU A 535 13.98 1.77 -29.34
CA GLU A 535 14.64 3.08 -29.35
C GLU A 535 16.01 2.95 -30.01
N THR A 536 16.42 3.97 -30.76
CA THR A 536 17.77 4.09 -31.31
C THR A 536 18.63 5.02 -30.45
N ASP A 537 19.80 4.54 -30.01
CA ASP A 537 20.81 5.39 -29.37
C ASP A 537 21.71 6.04 -30.43
N GLU A 538 21.46 7.32 -30.67
CA GLU A 538 22.12 8.16 -31.68
C GLU A 538 23.31 8.94 -31.12
N ALA A 539 23.58 8.84 -29.81
CA ALA A 539 24.62 9.64 -29.18
C ALA A 539 26.00 9.31 -29.78
N ASN A 540 26.83 10.32 -29.98
CA ASN A 540 28.21 10.13 -30.41
C ASN A 540 29.10 9.77 -29.20
N GLU A 541 28.86 8.59 -28.64
CA GLU A 541 29.55 8.04 -27.48
C GLU A 541 30.10 6.65 -27.76
N THR A 542 31.03 6.18 -26.92
CA THR A 542 31.56 4.83 -27.05
C THR A 542 30.47 3.78 -26.87
N LEU A 543 30.54 2.69 -27.64
CA LEU A 543 29.57 1.60 -27.57
C LEU A 543 29.45 1.02 -26.13
N GLY A 544 30.58 0.95 -25.41
CA GLY A 544 30.59 0.53 -24.01
C GLY A 544 29.74 1.43 -23.11
N ASN A 545 29.78 2.75 -23.33
CA ASN A 545 28.95 3.68 -22.54
C ASN A 545 27.47 3.53 -22.87
N LYS A 546 27.11 3.34 -24.15
CA LYS A 546 25.73 3.07 -24.57
C LYS A 546 25.18 1.80 -23.92
N ILE A 547 25.96 0.71 -23.96
CA ILE A 547 25.58 -0.57 -23.32
C ILE A 547 25.43 -0.40 -21.80
N ARG A 548 26.32 0.36 -21.15
CA ARG A 548 26.22 0.65 -19.71
C ARG A 548 24.93 1.42 -19.37
N LYS A 549 24.63 2.50 -20.10
CA LYS A 549 23.38 3.26 -19.92
C LYS A 549 22.14 2.40 -20.15
N ALA A 550 22.17 1.50 -21.14
CA ALA A 550 21.08 0.55 -21.39
C ALA A 550 20.88 -0.43 -20.22
N ALA A 551 21.98 -0.91 -19.62
CA ALA A 551 21.94 -1.78 -18.45
C ALA A 551 21.43 -1.06 -17.19
N GLU A 552 21.82 0.20 -16.98
CA GLU A 552 21.31 1.06 -15.90
C GLU A 552 19.79 1.29 -16.04
N ARG A 553 19.32 1.52 -17.26
CA ARG A 553 17.88 1.60 -17.62
C ARG A 553 17.16 0.26 -17.58
N LYS A 554 17.89 -0.86 -17.38
CA LYS A 554 17.37 -2.23 -17.33
C LYS A 554 16.60 -2.64 -18.60
N ILE A 555 17.04 -2.19 -19.77
CA ILE A 555 16.41 -2.53 -21.07
C ILE A 555 16.58 -4.04 -21.34
N PRO A 556 15.53 -4.78 -21.73
CA PRO A 556 15.60 -6.24 -21.93
C PRO A 556 16.61 -6.69 -22.97
N TYR A 557 16.67 -6.01 -24.11
CA TYR A 557 17.58 -6.35 -25.21
C TYR A 557 18.33 -5.14 -25.74
N VAL A 558 19.62 -5.34 -26.03
CA VAL A 558 20.46 -4.35 -26.72
C VAL A 558 21.04 -5.00 -27.97
N VAL A 559 20.89 -4.34 -29.12
CA VAL A 559 21.43 -4.77 -30.41
C VAL A 559 22.43 -3.73 -30.87
N VAL A 560 23.65 -4.15 -31.18
CA VAL A 560 24.67 -3.27 -31.75
C VAL A 560 24.45 -3.19 -33.26
N VAL A 561 24.38 -1.97 -33.81
CA VAL A 561 24.10 -1.77 -35.24
C VAL A 561 25.32 -1.13 -35.93
N GLY A 562 26.03 -1.94 -36.72
CA GLY A 562 27.09 -1.52 -37.63
C GLY A 562 26.81 -1.90 -39.09
N ASP A 563 27.84 -1.81 -39.94
CA ASP A 563 27.73 -2.13 -41.37
C ASP A 563 27.21 -3.57 -41.62
N LYS A 564 27.59 -4.54 -40.77
CA LYS A 564 27.17 -5.95 -40.88
C LYS A 564 25.68 -6.14 -40.62
N GLU A 565 25.18 -5.57 -39.53
CA GLU A 565 23.77 -5.71 -39.15
C GLU A 565 22.85 -5.00 -40.14
N ILE A 566 23.30 -3.88 -40.71
CA ILE A 566 22.59 -3.17 -41.80
C ILE A 566 22.64 -3.99 -43.10
N GLY A 567 23.79 -4.61 -43.40
CA GLY A 567 23.99 -5.47 -44.56
C GLY A 567 23.21 -6.80 -44.54
N GLY A 568 22.49 -7.10 -43.44
CA GLY A 568 21.65 -8.28 -43.32
C GLY A 568 22.33 -9.50 -42.70
N GLU A 569 23.54 -9.36 -42.14
CA GLU A 569 24.16 -10.42 -41.35
C GLU A 569 23.37 -10.69 -40.05
N PRO A 570 23.46 -11.91 -39.48
CA PRO A 570 22.85 -12.20 -38.19
C PRO A 570 23.34 -11.25 -37.08
N TRP A 571 22.39 -10.72 -36.31
CA TRP A 571 22.65 -9.80 -35.22
C TRP A 571 23.27 -10.51 -34.02
N MET A 572 24.13 -9.77 -33.31
CA MET A 572 24.64 -10.17 -32.00
C MET A 572 23.86 -9.44 -30.91
N ILE A 573 22.96 -10.17 -30.26
CA ILE A 573 21.95 -9.62 -29.36
C ILE A 573 22.38 -9.83 -27.92
N ARG A 574 22.37 -8.76 -27.13
CA ARG A 574 22.66 -8.79 -25.70
C ARG A 574 21.35 -8.81 -24.94
N ALA A 575 21.06 -9.91 -24.25
CA ALA A 575 19.94 -10.00 -23.33
C ALA A 575 20.37 -9.51 -21.93
N ARG A 576 19.51 -8.74 -21.27
CA ARG A 576 19.73 -8.25 -19.91
C ARG A 576 20.04 -9.39 -18.95
N GLY A 577 21.12 -9.25 -18.18
CA GLY A 577 21.54 -10.24 -17.18
C GLY A 577 22.25 -11.48 -17.75
N GLN A 578 22.40 -11.58 -19.07
CA GLN A 578 23.16 -12.67 -19.70
C GLN A 578 24.56 -12.19 -20.12
N LYS A 579 25.57 -13.04 -19.91
CA LYS A 579 26.95 -12.76 -20.35
C LYS A 579 27.12 -13.05 -21.84
N ASP A 580 26.48 -14.10 -22.33
CA ASP A 580 26.60 -14.56 -23.70
C ASP A 580 25.66 -13.79 -24.63
N GLN A 581 26.14 -13.55 -25.86
CA GLN A 581 25.36 -12.91 -26.91
C GLN A 581 24.63 -13.95 -27.75
N ILE A 582 23.41 -13.63 -28.13
CA ILE A 582 22.56 -14.50 -28.95
C ILE A 582 22.72 -14.08 -30.40
N LYS A 583 23.16 -15.01 -31.26
CA LYS A 583 23.29 -14.77 -32.70
C LYS A 583 22.02 -15.19 -33.43
N MET A 584 21.33 -14.26 -34.09
CA MET A 584 20.13 -14.57 -34.89
C MET A 584 19.82 -13.53 -35.96
N SER A 585 19.09 -13.90 -37.00
CA SER A 585 18.60 -12.95 -37.99
C SER A 585 17.56 -11.99 -37.40
N LYS A 586 17.44 -10.80 -38.01
CA LYS A 586 16.41 -9.80 -37.66
C LYS A 586 15.01 -10.41 -37.61
N GLN A 587 14.63 -11.19 -38.62
CA GLN A 587 13.29 -11.79 -38.71
C GLN A 587 13.03 -12.78 -37.57
N ASN A 588 14.03 -13.64 -37.25
CA ASN A 588 13.90 -14.59 -36.15
C ASN A 588 13.82 -13.88 -34.80
N PHE A 589 14.55 -12.77 -34.62
CA PHE A 589 14.48 -11.98 -33.41
C PHE A 589 13.11 -11.30 -33.23
N ILE A 590 12.57 -10.67 -34.28
CA ILE A 590 11.23 -10.06 -34.25
C ILE A 590 10.17 -11.13 -33.90
N SER A 591 10.25 -12.31 -34.51
CA SER A 591 9.34 -13.43 -34.23
C SER A 591 9.44 -13.91 -32.76
N ARG A 592 10.66 -14.01 -32.24
CA ARG A 592 10.91 -14.35 -30.84
C ARG A 592 10.32 -13.31 -29.89
N LEU A 593 10.56 -12.02 -30.13
CA LEU A 593 10.01 -10.94 -29.30
C LEU A 593 8.49 -10.97 -29.29
N LYS A 594 7.84 -11.14 -30.46
CA LYS A 594 6.38 -11.28 -30.54
C LYS A 594 5.85 -12.43 -29.70
N THR A 595 6.57 -13.56 -29.70
CA THR A 595 6.20 -14.76 -28.92
C THR A 595 6.39 -14.54 -27.41
N GLU A 596 7.47 -13.88 -27.00
CA GLU A 596 7.70 -13.53 -25.60
C GLU A 596 6.69 -12.49 -25.10
N ILE A 597 6.37 -11.48 -25.91
CA ILE A 597 5.37 -10.45 -25.60
C ILE A 597 3.97 -11.07 -25.47
N SER A 598 3.54 -11.88 -26.44
CA SER A 598 2.22 -12.52 -26.41
C SER A 598 2.12 -13.56 -25.28
N GLY A 599 3.22 -14.25 -24.99
CA GLY A 599 3.35 -15.14 -23.84
C GLY A 599 3.50 -14.42 -22.50
N ARG A 600 3.53 -13.08 -22.48
CA ARG A 600 3.69 -12.22 -21.30
C ARG A 600 4.90 -12.59 -20.43
N LYS A 601 6.01 -12.93 -21.09
CA LYS A 601 7.28 -13.35 -20.46
C LYS A 601 8.21 -12.18 -20.15
#